data_AF-A0A165GAY9-F1
#
_entry.id   AF-A0A165GAY9-F1
#
_cell.length_a   1.000
_cell.length_b   1.000
_cell.length_c   1.000
_cell.angle_alpha   90.00
_cell.angle_beta   90.00
_cell.angle_gamma   90.00
#
_symmetry.space_group_name_H-M   'P 1'
#
loop_
_entity.id
_entity.type
_entity.pdbx_description
1 polymer ?
#
loop_
_entity_poly.entity_id
_entity_poly.type
_entity_poly.pdbx_seq_one_letter_code
_entity_poly.pdbx_strand_id
1 'polypeptide(L)'
;MLQHCNPTEPGLLWTRFKDHICDDLLHQLRRRNPASTQADALDYGLYLIDKLLRTQGSSLADDKFNGEFPPFRTNWDLLLAEHQNRFIAEQLEYDRFELAEEAEGMKDQMNDEQQAAFNAIIQHANHGGLFWLQGPGGTGKTFVYKAVCAELRAQGKIVLCVASSGIAALLLPGGRTAHSTFKIPIPCHDSSTCTISKNSLLADMLCQASLII
;
A
#
# COMPACT_ATOMS: atom_id res chain seq x y z
N MET A 1 4.63 -12.05 25.47
CA MET A 1 4.68 -11.75 26.93
C MET A 1 3.62 -10.72 27.30
N LEU A 2 3.50 -9.57 26.62
CA LEU A 2 2.46 -8.57 26.88
C LEU A 2 1.01 -9.09 26.71
N GLN A 3 0.74 -9.94 25.72
CA GLN A 3 -0.62 -10.47 25.49
C GLN A 3 -0.99 -11.67 26.41
N HIS A 4 -0.01 -12.49 26.79
CA HIS A 4 -0.27 -13.76 27.51
C HIS A 4 0.06 -13.72 29.00
N CYS A 5 0.82 -12.72 29.47
CA CYS A 5 1.28 -12.66 30.86
C CYS A 5 0.77 -11.45 31.63
N ASN A 6 -0.16 -10.66 31.07
CA ASN A 6 -0.83 -9.50 31.67
C ASN A 6 0.01 -8.80 32.77
N PRO A 7 1.21 -8.31 32.42
CA PRO A 7 2.10 -7.70 33.41
C PRO A 7 1.41 -6.49 34.03
N THR A 8 1.61 -6.29 35.34
CA THR A 8 0.90 -5.26 36.11
C THR A 8 1.23 -3.84 35.65
N GLU A 9 2.44 -3.62 35.11
CA GLU A 9 2.95 -2.31 34.65
C GLU A 9 3.78 -2.47 33.35
N PRO A 10 3.12 -2.66 32.20
CA PRO A 10 3.79 -2.90 30.92
C PRO A 10 4.66 -1.73 30.44
N GLY A 11 4.32 -0.47 30.77
CA GLY A 11 5.15 0.69 30.43
C GLY A 11 6.48 0.77 31.19
N LEU A 12 6.51 0.21 32.41
CA LEU A 12 7.72 0.17 33.22
C LEU A 12 8.73 -0.86 32.66
N LEU A 13 8.22 -1.95 32.06
CA LEU A 13 9.05 -2.89 31.29
C LEU A 13 9.68 -2.21 30.09
N TRP A 14 8.93 -1.41 29.33
CA TRP A 14 9.49 -0.63 28.23
C TRP A 14 10.55 0.34 28.73
N THR A 15 10.26 1.15 29.74
CA THR A 15 11.20 2.15 30.25
C THR A 15 12.50 1.53 30.73
N ARG A 16 12.44 0.34 31.34
CA ARG A 16 13.59 -0.39 31.88
C ARG A 16 14.40 -1.14 30.83
N PHE A 17 13.74 -1.71 29.81
CA PHE A 17 14.39 -2.62 28.87
C PHE A 17 14.44 -2.11 27.42
N LYS A 18 13.92 -0.91 27.12
CA LYS A 18 13.90 -0.34 25.76
C LYS A 18 15.26 -0.37 25.06
N ASP A 19 16.34 -0.09 25.79
CA ASP A 19 17.68 -0.04 25.21
C ASP A 19 18.18 -1.44 24.84
N HIS A 20 17.79 -2.47 25.58
CA HIS A 20 18.11 -3.87 25.25
C HIS A 20 17.21 -4.43 24.15
N ILE A 21 15.93 -4.03 24.13
CA ILE A 21 14.97 -4.42 23.08
C ILE A 21 15.38 -3.79 21.74
N CYS A 22 15.94 -2.58 21.77
CA CYS A 22 16.28 -1.81 20.56
C CYS A 22 17.79 -1.82 20.23
N ASP A 23 18.59 -2.67 20.88
CA ASP A 23 20.06 -2.64 20.82
C ASP A 23 20.59 -2.81 19.37
N ASP A 24 19.96 -3.70 18.59
CA ASP A 24 20.31 -3.93 17.20
C ASP A 24 19.60 -2.97 16.23
N LEU A 25 18.52 -2.32 16.65
CA LEU A 25 17.67 -1.50 15.77
C LEU A 25 18.38 -0.24 15.27
N LEU A 26 19.18 0.43 16.12
CA LEU A 26 19.96 1.59 15.67
C LEU A 26 20.94 1.20 14.56
N HIS A 27 21.63 0.06 14.73
CA HIS A 27 22.56 -0.44 13.71
C HIS A 27 21.81 -0.79 12.41
N GLN A 28 20.65 -1.45 12.51
CA GLN A 28 19.80 -1.75 11.37
C GLN A 28 19.28 -0.50 10.64
N LEU A 29 18.93 0.57 11.38
CA LEU A 29 18.49 1.84 10.81
C LEU A 29 19.65 2.59 10.15
N ARG A 30 20.82 2.65 10.78
CA ARG A 30 22.01 3.30 10.23
C ARG A 30 22.55 2.65 8.96
N ARG A 31 22.37 1.34 8.81
CA ARG A 31 22.64 0.65 7.53
C ARG A 31 21.76 1.14 6.37
N ARG A 32 20.58 1.70 6.67
CA ARG A 32 19.61 2.21 5.69
C ARG A 32 19.69 3.73 5.53
N ASN A 33 19.72 4.45 6.64
CA ASN A 33 19.89 5.89 6.71
C ASN A 33 20.97 6.22 7.76
N PRO A 34 22.20 6.61 7.35
CA PRO A 34 23.30 6.92 8.26
C PRO A 34 22.98 8.02 9.28
N ALA A 35 22.01 8.89 8.99
CA ALA A 35 21.57 9.96 9.90
C ALA A 35 20.66 9.49 11.03
N SER A 36 20.28 8.21 11.08
CA SER A 36 19.37 7.67 12.10
C SER A 36 19.94 7.79 13.52
N THR A 37 19.09 8.23 14.43
CA THR A 37 19.40 8.52 15.84
C THR A 37 18.87 7.43 16.77
N GLN A 38 19.31 7.46 18.04
CA GLN A 38 18.79 6.56 19.07
C GLN A 38 17.29 6.77 19.31
N ALA A 39 16.79 8.00 19.14
CA ALA A 39 15.36 8.27 19.24
C ALA A 39 14.56 7.55 18.16
N ASP A 40 15.09 7.50 16.93
CA ASP A 40 14.47 6.78 15.82
C ASP A 40 14.45 5.27 16.07
N ALA A 41 15.51 4.72 16.68
CA ALA A 41 15.56 3.30 17.05
C ALA A 41 14.51 2.92 18.11
N LEU A 42 14.31 3.79 19.11
CA LEU A 42 13.27 3.60 20.14
C LEU A 42 11.85 3.75 19.58
N ASP A 43 11.65 4.73 18.71
CA ASP A 43 10.39 4.95 17.99
C ASP A 43 10.04 3.75 17.09
N TYR A 44 11.04 3.23 16.38
CA TYR A 44 10.90 2.03 15.55
C TYR A 44 10.62 0.77 16.37
N GLY A 45 11.26 0.62 17.54
CA GLY A 45 10.99 -0.47 18.47
C GLY A 45 9.53 -0.50 18.95
N LEU A 46 8.96 0.66 19.28
CA LEU A 46 7.55 0.78 19.65
C LEU A 46 6.63 0.38 18.51
N TYR A 47 6.93 0.83 17.29
CA TYR A 47 6.20 0.42 16.09
C TYR A 47 6.24 -1.10 15.88
N LEU A 48 7.41 -1.75 16.03
CA LEU A 48 7.52 -3.21 15.87
C LEU A 48 6.69 -3.97 16.92
N ILE A 49 6.67 -3.48 18.16
CA ILE A 49 5.83 -4.06 19.23
C ILE A 49 4.35 -3.89 18.89
N ASP A 50 3.92 -2.69 18.48
CA ASP A 50 2.53 -2.42 18.09
C ASP A 50 2.12 -3.27 16.87
N LYS A 51 2.99 -3.39 15.88
CA LYS A 51 2.79 -4.24 14.70
C LYS A 51 2.58 -5.70 15.09
N LEU A 52 3.39 -6.23 16.01
CA LEU A 52 3.21 -7.59 16.52
C LEU A 52 1.88 -7.74 17.27
N LEU A 53 1.51 -6.77 18.11
CA LEU A 53 0.23 -6.79 18.82
C LEU A 53 -0.97 -6.76 17.86
N ARG A 54 -0.87 -6.00 16.75
CA ARG A 54 -1.91 -5.92 15.72
C ARG A 54 -2.15 -7.25 15.03
N THR A 55 -1.09 -8.04 14.79
CA THR A 55 -1.25 -9.41 14.25
C THR A 55 -2.08 -10.32 15.17
N GLN A 56 -2.18 -9.97 16.45
CA GLN A 56 -2.91 -10.71 17.46
C GLN A 56 -4.20 -10.00 17.90
N GLY A 57 -4.65 -9.00 17.14
CA GLY A 57 -5.91 -8.28 17.35
C GLY A 57 -5.87 -7.21 18.46
N SER A 58 -4.70 -6.64 18.74
CA SER A 58 -4.54 -5.59 19.75
C SER A 58 -3.59 -4.48 19.34
N SER A 59 -3.58 -3.36 20.06
CA SER A 59 -2.64 -2.25 19.82
C SER A 59 -2.09 -1.69 21.14
N LEU A 60 -0.90 -1.10 21.11
CA LEU A 60 -0.37 -0.27 22.20
C LEU A 60 -1.26 0.94 22.50
N ALA A 61 -2.12 1.35 21.55
CA ALA A 61 -3.12 2.39 21.75
C ALA A 61 -4.41 1.89 22.43
N ASP A 62 -4.56 0.59 22.67
CA ASP A 62 -5.74 0.04 23.35
C ASP A 62 -5.83 0.56 24.80
N ASP A 63 -7.05 0.83 25.27
CA ASP A 63 -7.34 1.33 26.62
C ASP A 63 -6.72 0.47 27.74
N LYS A 64 -6.50 -0.82 27.48
CA LYS A 64 -5.88 -1.77 28.42
C LYS A 64 -4.44 -1.41 28.81
N PHE A 65 -3.77 -0.55 28.04
CA PHE A 65 -2.42 -0.07 28.34
C PHE A 65 -2.40 1.35 28.93
N ASN A 66 -3.56 1.99 29.10
CA ASN A 66 -3.75 3.27 29.80
C ASN A 66 -2.73 4.39 29.43
N GLY A 67 -2.27 4.43 28.19
CA GLY A 67 -1.27 5.42 27.74
C GLY A 67 0.13 5.26 28.36
N GLU A 68 0.45 4.10 28.93
CA GLU A 68 1.75 3.82 29.54
C GLU A 68 2.90 3.77 28.53
N PHE A 69 2.59 3.56 27.24
CA PHE A 69 3.57 3.60 26.16
C PHE A 69 3.53 4.96 25.46
N PRO A 70 4.70 5.57 25.18
CA PRO A 70 4.73 6.75 24.34
C PRO A 70 4.26 6.38 22.91
N PRO A 71 3.49 7.25 22.23
CA PRO A 71 3.12 7.00 20.85
C PRO A 71 4.37 7.05 19.97
N PHE A 72 4.53 6.07 19.09
CA PHE A 72 5.51 6.20 18.01
C PHE A 72 5.04 7.30 17.05
N ARG A 73 5.98 8.15 16.62
CA ARG A 73 5.71 9.39 15.89
C ARG A 73 5.89 9.22 14.39
N THR A 74 6.73 8.29 13.99
CA THR A 74 7.09 8.10 12.59
C THR A 74 6.15 7.08 11.95
N ASN A 75 5.68 7.37 10.72
CA ASN A 75 4.92 6.40 9.93
C ASN A 75 5.88 5.38 9.31
N TRP A 76 6.32 4.43 10.13
CA TRP A 76 7.25 3.38 9.74
C TRP A 76 6.68 2.44 8.67
N ASP A 77 5.35 2.29 8.55
CA ASP A 77 4.76 1.52 7.46
C ASP A 77 5.12 2.11 6.10
N LEU A 78 5.04 3.44 5.93
CA LEU A 78 5.45 4.13 4.70
C LEU A 78 6.98 4.06 4.49
N LEU A 79 7.76 4.36 5.54
CA LEU A 79 9.22 4.39 5.48
C LEU A 79 9.86 3.01 5.21
N LEU A 80 9.23 1.93 5.66
CA LEU A 80 9.69 0.56 5.39
C LEU A 80 9.14 0.01 4.09
N ALA A 81 7.96 0.45 3.63
CA ALA A 81 7.36 0.03 2.37
C ALA A 81 8.29 0.36 1.17
N GLU A 82 8.91 1.55 1.17
CA GLU A 82 9.85 1.97 0.13
C GLU A 82 11.14 1.13 0.09
N HIS A 83 11.51 0.44 1.18
CA HIS A 83 12.81 -0.23 1.30
C HIS A 83 12.76 -1.74 1.58
N GLN A 84 11.58 -2.33 1.78
CA GLN A 84 11.42 -3.78 2.03
C GLN A 84 10.46 -4.48 1.06
N ASN A 85 9.55 -3.74 0.44
CA ASN A 85 8.57 -4.31 -0.48
C ASN A 85 8.83 -3.86 -1.92
N ARG A 86 9.61 -4.67 -2.66
CA ARG A 86 9.93 -4.41 -4.07
C ARG A 86 8.70 -4.13 -4.92
N PHE A 87 7.55 -4.75 -4.62
CA PHE A 87 6.34 -4.56 -5.40
C PHE A 87 5.76 -3.17 -5.20
N ILE A 88 5.90 -2.59 -4.01
CA ILE A 88 5.47 -1.21 -3.74
C ILE A 88 6.44 -0.23 -4.39
N ALA A 89 7.75 -0.45 -4.22
CA ALA A 89 8.78 0.39 -4.84
C ALA A 89 8.57 0.48 -6.37
N GLU A 90 8.39 -0.67 -7.04
CA GLU A 90 8.09 -0.72 -8.49
C GLU A 90 6.81 0.05 -8.87
N GLN A 91 5.80 0.13 -7.99
CA GLN A 91 4.56 0.88 -8.27
C GLN A 91 4.68 2.38 -7.97
N LEU A 92 5.72 2.81 -7.26
CA LEU A 92 5.98 4.21 -6.91
C LEU A 92 7.13 4.83 -7.73
N GLU A 93 7.85 4.03 -8.51
CA GLU A 93 8.96 4.41 -9.38
C GLU A 93 8.48 5.09 -10.68
N TYR A 94 7.62 6.10 -10.56
CA TYR A 94 7.18 6.92 -11.68
C TYR A 94 7.53 8.39 -11.45
N ASP A 95 7.84 9.12 -12.53
CA ASP A 95 7.97 10.57 -12.46
C ASP A 95 6.57 11.19 -12.30
N ARG A 96 6.33 11.76 -11.12
CA ARG A 96 5.04 12.33 -10.76
C ARG A 96 4.73 13.62 -11.51
N PHE A 97 5.75 14.38 -11.91
CA PHE A 97 5.56 15.61 -12.66
C PHE A 97 5.17 15.28 -14.11
N GLU A 98 5.89 14.35 -14.74
CA GLU A 98 5.56 13.88 -16.09
C GLU A 98 4.14 13.29 -16.14
N LEU A 99 3.76 12.47 -15.17
CA LEU A 99 2.41 11.90 -15.08
C LEU A 99 1.33 12.96 -14.85
N ALA A 100 1.62 14.03 -14.10
CA ALA A 100 0.67 15.12 -13.90
C ALA A 100 0.41 15.88 -15.20
N GLU A 101 1.47 16.17 -15.97
CA GLU A 101 1.35 16.79 -17.30
C GLU A 101 0.61 15.87 -18.28
N GLU A 102 0.90 14.57 -18.28
CA GLU A 102 0.21 13.58 -19.11
C GLU A 102 -1.29 13.51 -18.76
N ALA A 103 -1.62 13.49 -17.46
CA ALA A 103 -3.00 13.50 -16.98
C ALA A 103 -3.75 14.76 -17.42
N GLU A 104 -3.14 15.93 -17.32
CA GLU A 104 -3.73 17.20 -17.78
C GLU A 104 -3.98 17.19 -19.28
N GLY A 105 -2.98 16.81 -20.07
CA GLY A 105 -3.11 16.73 -21.52
C GLY A 105 -4.16 15.69 -21.97
N MET A 106 -4.37 14.62 -21.20
CA MET A 106 -5.44 13.65 -21.46
C MET A 106 -6.83 14.22 -21.12
N LYS A 107 -6.97 14.95 -20.00
CA LYS A 107 -8.23 15.60 -19.62
C LYS A 107 -8.71 16.59 -20.68
N ASP A 108 -7.80 17.39 -21.25
CA ASP A 108 -8.11 18.33 -22.32
C ASP A 108 -8.62 17.68 -23.62
N GLN A 109 -8.30 16.40 -23.84
CA GLN A 109 -8.71 15.63 -25.02
C GLN A 109 -10.00 14.82 -24.80
N MET A 110 -10.54 14.78 -23.58
CA MET A 110 -11.75 14.03 -23.29
C MET A 110 -12.98 14.70 -23.90
N ASN A 111 -13.91 13.88 -24.37
CA ASN A 111 -15.28 14.36 -24.60
C ASN A 111 -16.07 14.41 -23.29
N ASP A 112 -17.25 15.03 -23.32
CA ASP A 112 -18.09 15.25 -22.13
C ASP A 112 -18.40 13.95 -21.35
N GLU A 113 -18.67 12.85 -22.06
CA GLU A 113 -19.00 11.57 -21.44
C GLU A 113 -17.78 10.92 -20.77
N GLN A 114 -16.61 11.00 -21.41
CA GLN A 114 -15.35 10.52 -20.85
C GLN A 114 -14.94 11.36 -19.64
N GLN A 115 -15.10 12.68 -19.70
CA GLN A 115 -14.82 13.58 -18.59
C GLN A 115 -15.73 13.29 -17.39
N ALA A 116 -17.02 13.06 -17.64
CA ALA A 116 -17.97 12.68 -16.61
C ALA A 116 -17.57 11.34 -15.95
N ALA A 117 -17.18 10.34 -16.74
CA ALA A 117 -16.71 9.06 -16.23
C ALA A 117 -15.41 9.20 -15.41
N PHE A 118 -14.43 9.95 -15.92
CA PHE A 118 -13.17 10.23 -15.24
C PHE A 118 -13.43 10.88 -13.87
N ASN A 119 -14.21 11.96 -13.83
CA ASN A 119 -14.53 12.69 -12.60
C ASN A 119 -15.21 11.78 -11.58
N ALA A 120 -16.18 10.97 -12.02
CA ALA A 120 -16.88 10.03 -11.15
C ALA A 120 -15.92 9.00 -10.54
N ILE A 121 -15.00 8.44 -11.33
CA ILE A 121 -14.02 7.45 -10.85
C ILE A 121 -13.05 8.11 -9.85
N ILE A 122 -12.48 9.28 -10.17
CA ILE A 122 -11.53 9.98 -9.29
C ILE A 122 -12.16 10.35 -7.96
N GLN A 123 -13.42 10.82 -7.98
CA GLN A 123 -14.14 11.16 -6.75
C GLN A 123 -14.32 9.93 -5.84
N HIS A 124 -14.63 8.76 -6.40
CA HIS A 124 -14.88 7.55 -5.63
C HIS A 124 -13.61 6.79 -5.22
N ALA A 125 -12.49 6.99 -5.92
CA ALA A 125 -11.23 6.31 -5.61
C ALA A 125 -10.76 6.51 -4.16
N ASN A 126 -11.14 7.63 -3.51
CA ASN A 126 -10.78 7.91 -2.10
C ASN A 126 -11.78 7.33 -1.08
N HIS A 127 -12.95 6.88 -1.53
CA HIS A 127 -14.04 6.42 -0.64
C HIS A 127 -14.29 4.92 -0.73
N GLY A 128 -13.60 4.24 -1.65
CA GLY A 128 -13.84 2.85 -1.97
C GLY A 128 -15.13 2.67 -2.78
N GLY A 129 -15.27 1.51 -3.42
CA GLY A 129 -16.44 1.17 -4.22
C GLY A 129 -16.09 0.34 -5.45
N LEU A 130 -17.13 0.01 -6.22
CA LEU A 130 -17.01 -0.66 -7.51
C LEU A 130 -17.63 0.25 -8.57
N PHE A 131 -16.95 0.40 -9.71
CA PHE A 131 -17.50 1.06 -10.89
C PHE A 131 -17.47 0.12 -12.09
N TRP A 132 -18.30 0.43 -13.07
CA TRP A 132 -18.33 -0.26 -14.34
C TRP A 132 -18.43 0.76 -15.47
N LEU A 133 -17.34 0.92 -16.23
CA LEU A 133 -17.31 1.82 -17.37
C LEU A 133 -17.75 1.07 -18.63
N GLN A 134 -18.98 1.32 -19.06
CA GLN A 134 -19.56 0.71 -20.25
C GLN A 134 -19.51 1.66 -21.45
N GLY A 135 -19.22 1.10 -22.62
CA GLY A 135 -19.27 1.83 -23.88
C GLY A 135 -18.99 0.91 -25.07
N PRO A 136 -19.52 1.20 -26.27
CA PRO A 136 -19.22 0.47 -27.49
C PRO A 136 -17.72 0.33 -27.80
N GLY A 137 -17.38 -0.51 -28.77
CA GLY A 137 -16.02 -0.57 -29.30
C GLY A 137 -15.59 0.80 -29.84
N GLY A 138 -14.35 1.21 -29.56
CA GLY A 138 -13.80 2.47 -30.07
C GLY A 138 -14.15 3.74 -29.28
N THR A 139 -14.95 3.66 -28.21
CA THR A 139 -15.34 4.88 -27.43
C THR A 139 -14.28 5.39 -26.44
N GLY A 140 -13.04 4.90 -26.51
CA GLY A 140 -11.96 5.42 -25.67
C GLY A 140 -11.99 5.00 -24.20
N LYS A 141 -12.66 3.90 -23.82
CA LYS A 141 -12.62 3.39 -22.41
C LYS A 141 -11.20 3.23 -21.86
N THR A 142 -10.32 2.65 -22.66
CA THR A 142 -8.89 2.50 -22.30
C THR A 142 -8.20 3.84 -22.10
N PHE A 143 -8.59 4.87 -22.86
CA PHE A 143 -8.07 6.23 -22.70
C PHE A 143 -8.47 6.81 -21.34
N VAL A 144 -9.75 6.65 -20.94
CA VAL A 144 -10.21 7.06 -19.60
C VAL A 144 -9.44 6.33 -18.50
N TYR A 145 -9.23 5.01 -18.62
CA TYR A 145 -8.44 4.27 -17.63
C TYR A 145 -6.99 4.75 -17.53
N LYS A 146 -6.34 5.06 -18.67
CA LYS A 146 -5.00 5.64 -18.67
C LYS A 146 -4.95 6.98 -17.95
N ALA A 147 -5.91 7.87 -18.23
CA ALA A 147 -6.00 9.17 -17.56
C ALA A 147 -6.18 9.03 -16.05
N VAL A 148 -7.07 8.14 -15.60
CA VAL A 148 -7.26 7.85 -14.17
C VAL A 148 -5.97 7.32 -13.54
N CYS A 149 -5.24 6.43 -14.23
CA CYS A 149 -3.96 5.92 -13.75
C CYS A 149 -2.92 7.02 -13.59
N ALA A 150 -2.77 7.88 -14.62
CA ALA A 150 -1.81 8.97 -14.60
C ALA A 150 -2.11 9.96 -13.46
N GLU A 151 -3.37 10.40 -13.33
CA GLU A 151 -3.81 11.32 -12.28
C GLU A 151 -3.52 10.76 -10.87
N LEU A 152 -3.90 9.50 -10.59
CA LEU A 152 -3.68 8.91 -9.27
C LEU A 152 -2.20 8.62 -8.99
N ARG A 153 -1.43 8.16 -9.98
CA ARG A 153 0.02 7.92 -9.81
C ARG A 153 0.81 9.21 -9.66
N ALA A 154 0.40 10.30 -10.32
CA ALA A 154 0.96 11.63 -10.09
C ALA A 154 0.79 12.09 -8.64
N GLN A 155 -0.32 11.70 -8.00
CA GLN A 155 -0.57 11.91 -6.56
C GLN A 155 0.22 10.95 -5.65
N GLY A 156 1.07 10.08 -6.21
CA GLY A 156 1.84 9.08 -5.45
C GLY A 156 1.04 7.87 -4.99
N LYS A 157 -0.12 7.60 -5.61
CA LYS A 157 -0.96 6.44 -5.25
C LYS A 157 -0.61 5.21 -6.07
N ILE A 158 -0.81 4.04 -5.47
CA ILE A 158 -0.63 2.75 -6.14
C ILE A 158 -1.90 2.40 -6.93
N VAL A 159 -1.75 2.23 -8.24
CA VAL A 159 -2.83 1.83 -9.16
C VAL A 159 -2.43 0.55 -9.90
N LEU A 160 -3.23 -0.49 -9.73
CA LEU A 160 -2.99 -1.80 -10.35
C LEU A 160 -3.84 -1.94 -11.61
N CYS A 161 -3.18 -1.91 -12.76
CA CYS A 161 -3.80 -2.18 -14.04
C CYS A 161 -3.85 -3.69 -14.30
N VAL A 162 -5.04 -4.28 -14.25
CA VAL A 162 -5.25 -5.71 -14.38
C VAL A 162 -6.14 -6.01 -15.58
N ALA A 163 -5.72 -6.95 -16.42
CA ALA A 163 -6.51 -7.38 -17.57
C ALA A 163 -6.71 -8.90 -17.60
N SER A 164 -7.75 -9.36 -18.29
CA SER A 164 -7.99 -10.80 -18.48
C SER A 164 -6.97 -11.47 -19.41
N SER A 165 -6.45 -10.73 -20.41
CA SER A 165 -5.48 -11.21 -21.40
C SER A 165 -4.20 -10.38 -21.41
N GLY A 166 -3.11 -10.98 -21.89
CA GLY A 166 -1.82 -10.28 -22.02
C GLY A 166 -1.89 -9.09 -22.98
N ILE A 167 -2.63 -9.22 -24.10
CA ILE A 167 -2.79 -8.14 -25.08
C ILE A 167 -3.53 -6.95 -24.48
N ALA A 168 -4.59 -7.19 -23.71
CA ALA A 168 -5.30 -6.12 -23.04
C ALA A 168 -4.44 -5.45 -21.95
N ALA A 169 -3.61 -6.22 -21.25
CA ALA A 169 -2.68 -5.70 -20.24
C ALA A 169 -1.66 -4.72 -20.86
N LEU A 170 -1.14 -5.00 -22.06
CA LEU A 170 -0.21 -4.12 -22.76
C LEU A 170 -0.79 -2.73 -23.10
N LEU A 171 -2.11 -2.62 -23.17
CA LEU A 171 -2.77 -1.34 -23.43
C LEU A 171 -2.86 -0.46 -22.19
N LEU A 172 -2.54 -0.97 -21.01
CA LEU A 172 -2.59 -0.25 -19.74
C LEU A 172 -1.17 -0.01 -19.19
N PRO A 173 -0.90 1.13 -18.53
CA PRO A 173 0.43 1.47 -18.06
C PRO A 173 0.86 0.56 -16.90
N GLY A 174 1.91 -0.25 -17.13
CA GLY A 174 2.33 -1.28 -16.19
C GLY A 174 1.33 -2.44 -16.05
N GLY A 175 0.46 -2.63 -17.05
CA GLY A 175 -0.61 -3.61 -17.00
C GLY A 175 -0.12 -5.04 -16.90
N ARG A 176 -0.83 -5.85 -16.12
CA ARG A 176 -0.55 -7.28 -15.90
C ARG A 176 -1.82 -8.10 -16.02
N THR A 177 -1.68 -9.39 -16.33
CA THR A 177 -2.85 -10.27 -16.36
C THR A 177 -3.35 -10.58 -14.96
N ALA A 178 -4.66 -10.77 -14.78
CA ALA A 178 -5.28 -11.17 -13.52
C ALA A 178 -4.62 -12.42 -12.91
N HIS A 179 -4.29 -13.40 -13.76
CA HIS A 179 -3.55 -14.60 -13.36
C HIS A 179 -2.20 -14.25 -12.71
N SER A 180 -1.44 -13.34 -13.32
CA SER A 180 -0.12 -12.97 -12.81
C SER A 180 -0.18 -12.07 -11.56
N THR A 181 -1.15 -11.15 -11.50
CA THR A 181 -1.33 -10.18 -10.41
C THR A 181 -1.84 -10.86 -9.16
N PHE A 182 -2.89 -11.69 -9.29
CA PHE A 182 -3.54 -12.33 -8.15
C PHE A 182 -3.07 -13.76 -7.90
N LYS A 183 -2.09 -14.27 -8.67
CA LYS A 183 -1.59 -15.65 -8.56
C LYS A 183 -2.72 -16.69 -8.67
N ILE A 184 -3.60 -16.47 -9.65
CA ILE A 184 -4.68 -17.41 -9.98
C ILE A 184 -4.03 -18.66 -10.62
N PRO A 185 -4.30 -19.87 -10.10
CA PRO A 185 -3.71 -21.09 -10.63
C PRO A 185 -4.18 -21.38 -12.06
N ILE A 186 -3.31 -22.04 -12.82
CA ILE A 186 -3.59 -22.56 -14.16
C ILE A 186 -3.23 -24.06 -14.13
N PRO A 187 -4.20 -24.99 -14.31
CA PRO A 187 -5.62 -24.76 -14.57
C PRO A 187 -6.40 -24.18 -13.37
N CYS A 188 -7.49 -23.48 -13.65
CA CYS A 188 -8.41 -22.93 -12.65
C CYS A 188 -9.67 -23.81 -12.56
N HIS A 189 -10.11 -24.11 -11.34
CA HIS A 189 -11.31 -24.89 -11.03
C HIS A 189 -12.22 -24.09 -10.09
N ASP A 190 -13.48 -24.49 -9.93
CA ASP A 190 -14.45 -23.77 -9.09
C ASP A 190 -14.02 -23.65 -7.62
N SER A 191 -13.19 -24.58 -7.14
CA SER A 191 -12.60 -24.55 -5.79
C SER A 191 -11.22 -23.90 -5.73
N SER A 192 -10.73 -23.34 -6.84
CA SER A 192 -9.42 -22.69 -6.87
C SER A 192 -9.45 -21.35 -6.13
N THR A 193 -8.39 -21.10 -5.38
CA THR A 193 -8.18 -19.82 -4.67
C THR A 193 -6.85 -19.21 -5.08
N CYS A 194 -6.75 -17.88 -5.01
CA CYS A 194 -5.51 -17.15 -5.23
C CYS A 194 -4.43 -17.59 -4.24
N THR A 195 -3.22 -17.89 -4.74
CA THR A 195 -2.10 -18.36 -3.92
C THR A 195 -1.28 -17.21 -3.34
N ILE A 196 -1.95 -16.33 -2.57
CA ILE A 196 -1.33 -15.17 -1.93
C ILE A 196 -1.37 -15.36 -0.41
N SER A 197 -0.19 -15.46 0.21
CA SER A 197 -0.09 -15.53 1.69
C SER A 197 -0.35 -14.17 2.31
N LYS A 198 -1.09 -14.15 3.43
CA LYS A 198 -1.50 -12.92 4.16
C LYS A 198 -0.33 -11.99 4.52
N ASN A 199 0.84 -12.57 4.81
CA ASN A 199 2.04 -11.83 5.22
C ASN A 199 3.07 -11.69 4.08
N SER A 200 2.65 -11.89 2.83
CA SER A 200 3.54 -11.73 1.68
C SER A 200 3.67 -10.27 1.26
N LEU A 201 4.81 -9.92 0.67
CA LEU A 201 5.03 -8.61 0.05
C LEU A 201 3.97 -8.28 -1.01
N LEU A 202 3.48 -9.28 -1.73
CA LEU A 202 2.41 -9.10 -2.70
C LEU A 202 1.07 -8.74 -2.01
N ALA A 203 0.72 -9.40 -0.91
CA ALA A 203 -0.48 -9.07 -0.15
C ALA A 203 -0.43 -7.64 0.39
N ASP A 204 0.72 -7.23 0.93
CA ASP A 204 0.95 -5.87 1.42
C ASP A 204 0.76 -4.83 0.30
N MET A 205 1.33 -5.06 -0.89
CA MET A 205 1.10 -4.17 -2.04
C MET A 205 -0.39 -4.10 -2.45
N LEU A 206 -1.09 -5.24 -2.48
CA LEU A 206 -2.52 -5.28 -2.81
C LEU A 206 -3.36 -4.50 -1.80
N CYS A 207 -3.01 -4.55 -0.52
CA CYS A 207 -3.69 -3.77 0.54
C CYS A 207 -3.44 -2.26 0.42
N GLN A 208 -2.32 -1.84 -0.18
CA GLN A 208 -1.98 -0.43 -0.39
C GLN A 208 -2.50 0.14 -1.72
N ALA A 209 -3.04 -0.70 -2.61
CA ALA A 209 -3.61 -0.26 -3.86
C ALA A 209 -4.80 0.68 -3.62
N SER A 210 -4.71 1.90 -4.12
CA SER A 210 -5.81 2.87 -4.07
C SER A 210 -6.86 2.59 -5.15
N LEU A 211 -6.46 1.92 -6.23
CA LEU A 211 -7.34 1.54 -7.32
C LEU A 211 -6.84 0.25 -8.01
N ILE A 212 -7.78 -0.62 -8.36
CA ILE A 212 -7.57 -1.76 -9.25
C ILE A 212 -8.53 -1.59 -10.43
N ILE A 213 -7.99 -1.55 -11.64
CA ILE A 213 -8.74 -1.49 -12.91
C ILE A 213 -8.68 -2.85 -13.58
#